data_AF-A0A699SEH2-F1
#
_entry.id   AF-A0A699SEH2-F1
#
_cell.length_a   1.000
_cell.length_b   1.000
_cell.length_c   1.000
_cell.angle_alpha   90.00
_cell.angle_beta   90.00
_cell.angle_gamma   90.00
#
_symmetry.space_group_name_H-M   'P 1'
#
loop_
_entity.id
_entity.type
_entity.pdbx_description
1 polymer ?
#
loop_
_entity_poly.entity_id
_entity_poly.type
_entity_poly.pdbx_seq_one_letter_code
_entity_poly.pdbx_strand_id
1 'polypeptide(L)'
;PVVKNEVTERLQKFITGDEMNGSEPKLIIQKVLYMSDLKQDQNRLDLPLKKLETEDFLTIEEKLALENEYEIEVRLVGPTLKMYKEPMRLVIQNVTNTRKLVLKTNWYRFVEDNKEHLKELSKI
;
A
#
# COMPACT_ATOMS: atom_id res chain seq x y z
N PRO A 1 13.66 6.05 -8.31
CA PRO A 1 12.93 7.20 -8.89
C PRO A 1 11.59 6.75 -9.48
N VAL A 2 10.51 7.48 -9.18
CA VAL A 2 9.17 7.21 -9.73
C VAL A 2 9.24 7.24 -11.26
N VAL A 3 8.82 6.16 -11.90
CA VAL A 3 8.71 6.11 -13.36
C VAL A 3 7.67 7.13 -13.81
N LYS A 4 8.11 8.23 -14.43
CA LYS A 4 7.19 9.24 -14.97
C LYS A 4 6.48 8.70 -16.20
N ASN A 5 5.18 8.49 -16.06
CA ASN A 5 4.24 8.17 -17.13
C ASN A 5 2.86 8.76 -16.81
N GLU A 6 1.92 8.63 -17.76
CA GLU A 6 0.55 9.15 -17.63
C GLU A 6 -0.13 8.73 -16.31
N VAL A 7 0.07 7.49 -15.86
CA VAL A 7 -0.55 6.97 -14.64
C VAL A 7 0.01 7.68 -13.41
N THR A 8 1.34 7.81 -13.30
CA THR A 8 1.97 8.47 -12.16
C THR A 8 1.70 9.97 -12.14
N GLU A 9 1.59 10.62 -13.30
CA GLU A 9 1.23 12.04 -13.38
C GLU A 9 -0.21 12.29 -12.97
N ARG A 10 -1.14 11.43 -13.39
CA ARG A 10 -2.55 11.49 -12.96
C ARG A 10 -2.68 11.26 -11.45
N LEU A 11 -1.95 10.30 -10.91
CA LEU A 11 -1.92 10.04 -9.47
C LEU A 11 -1.34 11.23 -8.69
N GLN A 12 -0.25 11.82 -9.16
CA GLN A 12 0.33 13.02 -8.55
C GLN A 12 -0.69 14.17 -8.53
N LYS A 13 -1.34 14.46 -9.65
CA LYS A 13 -2.38 15.50 -9.72
C LYS A 13 -3.55 15.24 -8.78
N PHE A 14 -3.99 13.99 -8.65
CA PHE A 14 -5.06 13.62 -7.73
C PHE A 14 -4.67 13.82 -6.26
N ILE A 15 -3.42 13.48 -5.89
CA ILE A 15 -2.92 13.66 -4.53
C ILE A 15 -2.74 15.14 -4.19
N THR A 16 -2.18 15.93 -5.11
CA THR A 16 -1.87 17.35 -4.86
C THR A 16 -3.00 18.31 -5.23
N GLY A 17 -4.07 17.80 -5.82
CA GLY A 17 -5.27 18.56 -6.18
C GLY A 17 -6.22 18.73 -5.01
N ASP A 18 -7.32 19.42 -5.24
CA ASP A 18 -8.33 19.73 -4.21
C ASP A 18 -9.00 18.46 -3.65
N GLU A 19 -8.96 17.33 -4.38
CA GLU A 19 -9.58 16.08 -3.95
C GLU A 19 -8.93 15.47 -2.70
N MET A 20 -7.60 15.54 -2.61
CA MET A 20 -6.85 15.00 -1.46
C MET A 20 -6.14 16.10 -0.66
N ASN A 21 -5.89 17.26 -1.27
CA ASN A 21 -5.15 18.38 -0.71
C ASN A 21 -3.82 17.94 -0.05
N GLY A 22 -3.16 16.97 -0.67
CA GLY A 22 -1.83 16.49 -0.29
C GLY A 22 -0.73 17.42 -0.82
N SER A 23 0.48 17.22 -0.32
CA SER A 23 1.63 18.06 -0.68
C SER A 23 2.58 17.36 -1.64
N GLU A 24 3.47 16.52 -1.12
CA GLU A 24 4.53 15.87 -1.88
C GLU A 24 4.31 14.36 -1.88
N PRO A 25 3.89 13.76 -3.01
CA PRO A 25 3.80 12.31 -3.12
C PRO A 25 5.19 11.68 -3.04
N LYS A 26 5.36 10.70 -2.15
CA LYS A 26 6.60 9.92 -2.00
C LYS A 26 6.37 8.48 -2.41
N LEU A 27 7.32 7.93 -3.17
CA LEU A 27 7.32 6.50 -3.48
C LEU A 27 7.82 5.73 -2.28
N ILE A 28 6.93 5.00 -1.64
CA ILE A 28 7.26 4.18 -0.47
C ILE A 28 7.76 2.80 -0.90
N ILE A 29 7.13 2.22 -1.93
CA ILE A 29 7.46 0.89 -2.43
C ILE A 29 7.03 0.72 -3.90
N GLN A 30 7.85 0.00 -4.66
CA GLN A 30 7.44 -0.63 -5.92
C GLN A 30 7.73 -2.14 -5.82
N LYS A 31 6.71 -2.98 -6.02
CA LYS A 31 6.87 -4.44 -5.96
C LYS A 31 6.01 -5.16 -6.98
N VAL A 32 6.46 -6.36 -7.35
CA VAL A 32 5.62 -7.38 -7.97
C VAL A 32 4.71 -7.97 -6.90
N LEU A 33 3.43 -8.14 -7.22
CA LEU A 33 2.48 -8.85 -6.37
C LEU A 33 2.71 -10.36 -6.54
N TYR A 34 2.90 -11.06 -5.41
CA TYR A 34 3.05 -12.51 -5.41
C TYR A 34 1.71 -13.19 -5.12
N MET A 35 1.62 -14.50 -5.38
CA MET A 35 0.40 -15.27 -5.08
C MET A 35 -0.01 -15.13 -3.61
N SER A 36 0.93 -15.03 -2.66
CA SER A 36 0.61 -14.79 -1.25
C SER A 36 -0.10 -13.46 -0.99
N ASP A 37 0.14 -12.43 -1.81
CA ASP A 37 -0.56 -11.15 -1.73
C ASP A 37 -1.97 -11.24 -2.33
N LEU A 38 -2.24 -12.21 -3.21
CA LEU A 38 -3.48 -12.28 -3.98
C LEU A 38 -4.48 -13.32 -3.45
N LYS A 39 -4.07 -14.20 -2.52
CA LYS A 39 -4.96 -15.24 -2.00
C LYS A 39 -5.94 -14.71 -0.95
N GLN A 40 -7.19 -15.16 -1.04
CA GLN A 40 -8.27 -14.80 -0.13
C GLN A 40 -8.01 -15.21 1.33
N ASP A 41 -7.37 -16.35 1.56
CA ASP A 41 -7.04 -16.83 2.91
C ASP A 41 -5.98 -15.97 3.59
N GLN A 42 -5.10 -15.35 2.81
CA GLN A 42 -4.05 -14.47 3.31
C GLN A 42 -4.53 -13.02 3.50
N ASN A 43 -5.39 -12.53 2.60
CA ASN A 43 -6.09 -11.24 2.65
C ASN A 43 -5.22 -10.06 3.12
N ARG A 44 -3.99 -9.99 2.58
CA ARG A 44 -3.03 -8.94 2.93
C ARG A 44 -2.05 -8.67 1.80
N LEU A 45 -1.46 -7.49 1.82
CA LEU A 45 -0.28 -7.12 1.05
C LEU A 45 0.94 -7.10 1.98
N ASP A 46 1.97 -7.89 1.67
CA ASP A 46 3.25 -7.83 2.38
C ASP A 46 4.06 -6.59 1.91
N LEU A 47 4.40 -5.71 2.85
CA LEU A 47 5.27 -4.55 2.64
C LEU A 47 6.67 -4.86 3.21
N PRO A 48 7.64 -5.25 2.37
CA PRO A 48 9.00 -5.54 2.83
C PRO A 48 9.66 -4.31 3.46
N LEU A 49 9.72 -4.28 4.80
CA LEU A 49 10.32 -3.20 5.60
C LEU A 49 11.72 -2.79 5.12
N LYS A 50 12.56 -3.77 4.73
CA LYS A 50 13.92 -3.52 4.24
C LYS A 50 13.99 -2.84 2.86
N LYS A 51 12.87 -2.79 2.13
CA LYS A 51 12.75 -2.20 0.79
C LYS A 51 11.83 -0.98 0.77
N LEU A 52 11.41 -0.48 1.95
CA LEU A 52 10.80 0.83 2.01
C LEU A 52 11.88 1.82 1.57
N GLU A 53 11.63 2.50 0.45
CA GLU A 53 12.64 3.35 -0.21
C GLU A 53 12.93 4.62 0.60
N THR A 54 12.11 4.92 1.61
CA THR A 54 12.21 6.13 2.41
C THR A 54 12.16 5.85 3.92
N GLU A 55 13.02 6.51 4.68
CA GLU A 55 13.07 6.41 6.15
C GLU A 55 11.90 7.17 6.83
N ASP A 56 11.22 8.04 6.06
CA ASP A 56 10.20 8.99 6.49
C ASP A 56 8.76 8.53 6.23
N PHE A 57 8.55 7.27 5.85
CA PHE A 57 7.21 6.73 5.61
C PHE A 57 6.32 6.75 6.86
N LEU A 58 6.88 6.34 8.00
CA LEU A 58 6.18 6.27 9.29
C LEU A 58 6.77 7.29 10.24
N THR A 59 5.91 8.01 10.96
CA THR A 59 6.35 8.87 12.06
C THR A 59 6.92 8.03 13.22
N ILE A 60 7.57 8.68 14.18
CA ILE A 60 8.10 7.99 15.37
C ILE A 60 6.95 7.38 16.17
N GLU A 61 5.83 8.09 16.29
CA GLU A 61 4.64 7.65 17.01
C GLU A 61 3.99 6.45 16.30
N GLU A 62 3.89 6.47 14.98
CA GLU A 62 3.37 5.36 14.19
C GLU A 62 4.26 4.12 14.30
N LYS A 63 5.59 4.30 14.25
CA LYS A 63 6.57 3.23 14.46
C LYS A 63 6.38 2.61 15.85
N LEU A 64 6.31 3.43 16.90
CA LEU A 64 6.10 2.96 18.27
C LEU A 64 4.75 2.27 18.43
N ALA A 65 3.67 2.78 17.82
CA ALA A 65 2.37 2.14 17.86
C ALA A 65 2.45 0.72 17.25
N LEU A 66 3.02 0.60 16.07
CA LEU A 66 3.18 -0.69 15.38
C LEU A 66 4.08 -1.66 16.16
N GLU A 67 5.15 -1.16 16.80
CA GLU A 67 6.04 -1.98 17.65
C GLU A 67 5.37 -2.48 18.93
N ASN A 68 4.40 -1.73 19.45
CA ASN A 68 3.56 -2.13 20.60
C ASN A 68 2.30 -2.91 20.17
N GLU A 69 2.34 -3.54 18.99
CA GLU A 69 1.26 -4.38 18.45
C GLU A 69 -0.06 -3.65 18.18
N TYR A 70 -0.06 -2.31 18.14
CA TYR A 70 -1.21 -1.55 17.67
C TYR A 70 -1.32 -1.56 16.15
N GLU A 71 -2.53 -1.31 15.67
CA GLU A 71 -2.84 -1.24 14.25
C GLU A 71 -3.14 0.21 13.84
N ILE A 72 -2.60 0.62 12.69
CA ILE A 72 -2.90 1.94 12.13
C ILE A 72 -3.98 1.78 11.06
N GLU A 73 -5.05 2.55 11.16
CA GLU A 73 -6.06 2.63 10.11
C GLU A 73 -5.54 3.47 8.96
N VAL A 74 -5.59 2.94 7.74
CA VAL A 74 -5.17 3.66 6.53
C VAL A 74 -6.23 3.54 5.44
N ARG A 75 -6.35 4.57 4.62
CA ARG A 75 -7.23 4.56 3.45
C ARG A 75 -6.42 4.36 2.17
N LEU A 76 -7.05 3.76 1.17
CA LEU A 76 -6.40 3.40 -0.09
C LEU A 76 -7.08 4.10 -1.26
N VAL A 77 -6.28 4.66 -2.17
CA VAL A 77 -6.73 5.16 -3.47
C VAL A 77 -6.58 4.03 -4.49
N GLY A 78 -7.67 3.66 -5.15
CA GLY A 78 -7.65 2.65 -6.21
C GLY A 78 -7.10 3.15 -7.54
N PRO A 79 -6.83 2.25 -8.51
CA PRO A 79 -6.34 2.59 -9.84
C PRO A 79 -7.27 3.51 -10.63
N THR A 80 -8.55 3.60 -10.27
CA THR A 80 -9.52 4.53 -10.87
C THR A 80 -9.54 5.92 -10.22
N LEU A 81 -8.54 6.26 -9.37
CA LEU A 81 -8.50 7.50 -8.58
C LEU A 81 -9.74 7.71 -7.71
N LYS A 82 -10.21 6.62 -7.09
CA LYS A 82 -11.32 6.65 -6.13
C LYS A 82 -10.82 6.13 -4.79
N MET A 83 -11.20 6.80 -3.72
CA MET A 83 -10.99 6.30 -2.36
C MET A 83 -11.77 5.00 -2.20
N TYR A 84 -11.09 3.94 -1.78
CA TYR A 84 -11.75 2.71 -1.40
C TYR A 84 -12.56 2.94 -0.13
N LYS A 85 -13.78 2.40 -0.10
CA LYS A 85 -14.78 2.73 0.93
C LYS A 85 -14.42 2.20 2.31
N GLU A 86 -13.79 1.03 2.35
CA GLU A 86 -13.45 0.35 3.59
C GLU A 86 -11.97 0.58 3.91
N PRO A 87 -11.63 1.03 5.14
CA PRO A 87 -10.24 1.23 5.50
C PRO A 87 -9.48 -0.10 5.56
N MET A 88 -8.16 0.00 5.46
CA MET A 88 -7.23 -1.11 5.69
C MET A 88 -6.55 -0.93 7.05
N ARG A 89 -5.93 -2.01 7.54
CA ARG A 89 -5.09 -1.95 8.74
C ARG A 89 -3.64 -2.17 8.35
N LEU A 90 -2.77 -1.25 8.76
CA LEU A 90 -1.33 -1.41 8.69
C LEU A 90 -0.84 -1.98 10.02
N VAL A 91 -0.14 -3.12 9.99
CA VAL A 91 0.33 -3.82 11.19
C VAL A 91 1.72 -4.41 10.99
N ILE A 92 2.47 -4.57 12.09
CA ILE A 92 3.63 -5.47 12.10
C ILE A 92 3.16 -6.89 12.40
N GLN A 93 3.44 -7.81 11.48
CA GLN A 93 3.23 -9.24 11.67
C GLN A 93 4.56 -9.93 12.00
N ASN A 94 4.58 -10.63 13.12
CA ASN A 94 5.69 -11.49 13.52
C ASN A 94 5.57 -12.83 12.77
N VAL A 95 6.59 -13.15 11.96
CA VAL A 95 6.78 -14.46 11.32
C VAL A 95 8.05 -15.05 11.90
N THR A 96 8.24 -16.37 11.87
CA THR A 96 9.43 -17.03 12.42
C THR A 96 10.72 -16.30 12.01
N ASN A 97 11.43 -15.75 13.00
CA ASN A 97 12.68 -14.98 12.86
C ASN A 97 12.62 -13.68 12.03
N THR A 98 11.43 -13.20 11.63
CA THR A 98 11.30 -11.97 10.82
C THR A 98 10.05 -11.16 11.18
N ARG A 99 10.16 -9.84 11.03
CA ARG A 99 9.01 -8.92 11.13
C ARG A 99 8.64 -8.41 9.75
N LYS A 100 7.35 -8.42 9.43
CA LYS A 100 6.81 -7.89 8.18
C LYS A 100 5.83 -6.77 8.50
N LEU A 101 5.90 -5.68 7.76
CA LEU A 101 4.81 -4.72 7.74
C LEU A 101 3.78 -5.22 6.72
N VAL A 102 2.50 -5.26 7.09
CA VAL A 102 1.45 -5.78 6.21
C VAL A 102 0.25 -4.84 6.21
N LEU A 103 -0.36 -4.71 5.04
CA LEU A 103 -1.65 -4.06 4.87
C LEU A 103 -2.72 -5.15 4.79
N LYS A 104 -3.65 -5.21 5.75
CA LYS A 104 -4.61 -6.31 5.89
C LYS A 104 -6.07 -5.85 5.98
N THR A 105 -6.96 -6.82 6.21
CA THR A 105 -8.41 -6.70 6.46
C THR A 105 -9.25 -6.70 5.19
N ASN A 106 -9.06 -5.76 4.26
CA ASN A 106 -9.92 -5.64 3.07
C ASN A 106 -9.14 -5.78 1.74
N TRP A 107 -7.87 -6.20 1.81
CA TRP A 107 -6.96 -6.19 0.67
C TRP A 107 -7.44 -7.08 -0.48
N TYR A 108 -7.85 -8.31 -0.20
CA TYR A 108 -8.33 -9.24 -1.23
C TYR A 108 -9.54 -8.67 -1.97
N ARG A 109 -10.50 -8.11 -1.23
CA ARG A 109 -11.69 -7.49 -1.83
C ARG A 109 -11.32 -6.28 -2.69
N PHE A 110 -10.40 -5.44 -2.23
CA PHE A 110 -9.88 -4.33 -3.03
C PHE A 110 -9.24 -4.81 -4.34
N VAL A 111 -8.46 -5.90 -4.30
CA VAL A 111 -7.85 -6.51 -5.49
C VAL A 111 -8.94 -7.02 -6.45
N GLU A 112 -9.92 -7.77 -5.96
CA GLU A 112 -11.01 -8.32 -6.76
C GLU A 112 -11.87 -7.23 -7.41
N ASP A 113 -12.22 -6.17 -6.66
CA ASP A 113 -12.98 -5.02 -7.16
C ASP A 113 -12.22 -4.24 -8.25
N ASN A 114 -10.89 -4.38 -8.32
CA ASN A 114 -10.02 -3.67 -9.26
C ASN A 114 -9.30 -4.61 -10.25
N LYS A 115 -9.70 -5.89 -10.34
CA LYS A 115 -8.98 -6.91 -11.10
C LYS A 115 -8.78 -6.56 -12.58
N GLU A 116 -9.73 -5.88 -13.19
CA GLU A 116 -9.68 -5.45 -14.60
C GLU A 116 -8.63 -4.35 -14.85
N HIS A 117 -8.20 -3.66 -13.79
CA HIS A 117 -7.16 -2.63 -13.83
C HIS A 117 -5.78 -3.17 -13.44
N LEU A 118 -5.72 -4.38 -12.90
CA LEU A 118 -4.45 -5.07 -12.67
C LEU A 118 -3.96 -5.58 -14.02
N LYS A 119 -2.86 -5.00 -14.52
CA LYS A 119 -2.22 -5.52 -15.73
C LYS A 119 -1.78 -6.96 -15.44
N GLU A 120 -2.40 -7.93 -16.11
CA GLU A 120 -1.90 -9.31 -16.14
C GLU A 120 -0.43 -9.25 -16.55
N LEU A 121 0.45 -9.55 -15.60
CA LEU A 121 1.89 -9.69 -15.79
C LEU A 121 2.45 -8.60 -16.72
N SER A 122 2.68 -7.42 -16.15
CA SER A 122 3.69 -6.50 -16.69
C SER A 122 4.95 -7.35 -16.88
N LYS A 123 5.19 -7.82 -18.12
CA LYS A 123 6.28 -8.74 -18.42
C LYS A 123 7.56 -8.04 -17.97
N ILE A 124 8.26 -8.71 -17.06
CA ILE A 124 9.65 -8.41 -16.70
C ILE A 124 10.47 -8.41 -17.98
#